data_AF-A0A349B4P0-F1
#
_entry.id   AF-A0A349B4P0-F1
#
_cell.length_a   1.000
_cell.length_b   1.000
_cell.length_c   1.000
_cell.angle_alpha   90.00
_cell.angle_beta   90.00
_cell.angle_gamma   90.00
#
_symmetry.space_group_name_H-M   'P 1'
#
loop_
_entity.id
_entity.type
_entity.pdbx_description
1 polymer ?
#
loop_
_entity_poly.entity_id
_entity_poly.type
_entity_poly.pdbx_seq_one_letter_code
_entity_poly.pdbx_strand_id
1 'polypeptide(L)'
;MILAHGVGSRADLPVEPWLFAYSAAFALLISFAALRLLWPRPRLADAAAGTSVPVALGTVASVLGAVVQALALVLFGATLLAAWFGEDAVSANLAPTALYIALWIGMQVASAVLGDVWRRINPLWTVASALDRVRGRDPETSTAMGWWASHWP
;
A
#
# COMPACT_ATOMS: atom_id res chain seq x y z
N MET A 1 -18.52 1.84 -19.30
CA MET A 1 -17.58 1.44 -18.23
C MET A 1 -16.23 2.06 -18.55
N ILE A 2 -15.89 3.19 -17.90
CA ILE A 2 -14.70 4.03 -18.18
C ILE A 2 -13.81 4.13 -16.91
N LEU A 3 -13.85 3.13 -16.04
CA LEU A 3 -12.95 3.03 -14.88
C LEU A 3 -12.13 1.76 -15.08
N ALA A 4 -10.81 1.82 -14.88
CA ALA A 4 -9.84 0.72 -15.04
C ALA A 4 -9.40 0.32 -16.47
N HIS A 5 -9.47 1.23 -17.45
CA HIS A 5 -9.13 0.97 -18.86
C HIS A 5 -7.68 0.49 -19.13
N GLY A 6 -6.78 0.48 -18.14
CA GLY A 6 -5.38 0.05 -18.29
C GLY A 6 -5.08 -1.38 -17.81
N VAL A 7 -6.06 -2.10 -17.26
CA VAL A 7 -5.84 -3.42 -16.66
C VAL A 7 -6.32 -4.50 -17.64
N GLY A 8 -5.43 -5.36 -18.11
CA GLY A 8 -5.77 -6.54 -18.91
C GLY A 8 -5.46 -6.47 -20.41
N SER A 9 -4.95 -5.35 -20.94
CA SER A 9 -4.36 -5.35 -22.27
C SER A 9 -2.94 -5.95 -22.21
N ARG A 10 -2.72 -7.12 -22.79
CA ARG A 10 -1.35 -7.56 -23.13
C ARG A 10 -0.82 -6.62 -24.19
N ALA A 11 0.05 -5.70 -23.79
CA ALA A 11 0.89 -4.99 -24.73
C ALA A 11 1.98 -5.98 -25.14
N ASP A 12 1.79 -6.65 -26.28
CA ASP A 12 2.92 -7.31 -26.94
C ASP A 12 3.85 -6.19 -27.39
N LEU A 13 4.89 -5.94 -26.60
CA LEU A 13 5.86 -4.91 -26.92
C LEU A 13 6.62 -5.35 -28.19
N PRO A 14 6.75 -4.48 -29.21
CA PRO A 14 7.46 -4.81 -30.44
C PRO A 14 8.99 -4.90 -30.27
N VAL A 15 9.48 -5.01 -29.02
CA VAL A 15 10.91 -5.10 -28.68
C VAL A 15 11.26 -6.50 -28.17
N GLU A 16 12.47 -6.93 -28.50
CA GLU A 16 12.95 -8.24 -28.11
C GLU A 16 13.10 -8.35 -26.57
N PRO A 17 12.63 -9.44 -25.92
CA PRO A 17 12.52 -9.49 -24.46
C PRO A 17 13.84 -9.28 -23.71
N TRP A 18 14.96 -9.75 -24.28
CA TRP A 18 16.28 -9.60 -23.66
C TRP A 18 16.71 -8.13 -23.63
N LEU A 19 16.47 -7.38 -24.71
CA LEU A 19 16.81 -5.96 -24.80
C LEU A 19 15.98 -5.13 -23.81
N PHE A 20 14.69 -5.46 -23.69
CA PHE A 20 13.82 -4.86 -22.67
C PHE A 20 14.33 -5.15 -21.25
N ALA A 21 14.69 -6.40 -20.95
CA ALA A 21 15.20 -6.80 -19.65
C ALA A 21 16.49 -6.04 -19.26
N TYR A 22 17.46 -5.92 -20.18
CA TYR A 22 18.66 -5.12 -19.92
C TYR A 22 18.34 -3.64 -19.73
N SER A 23 17.46 -3.07 -20.56
CA SER A 23 17.08 -1.67 -20.45
C SER A 23 16.41 -1.36 -19.10
N ALA A 24 15.50 -2.23 -18.64
CA ALA A 24 14.88 -2.11 -17.33
C ALA A 24 15.89 -2.25 -16.19
N ALA A 25 16.82 -3.21 -16.29
CA ALA A 25 17.88 -3.40 -15.30
C ALA A 25 18.82 -2.18 -15.22
N PHE A 26 19.25 -1.63 -16.36
CA PHE A 26 20.06 -0.42 -16.40
C PHE A 26 19.31 0.79 -15.85
N ALA A 27 18.04 0.98 -16.22
CA ALA A 27 17.22 2.06 -15.68
C ALA A 27 17.12 1.97 -14.15
N LEU A 28 16.92 0.77 -13.60
CA LEU A 28 16.89 0.54 -12.16
C LEU A 28 18.24 0.86 -11.48
N LEU A 29 19.34 0.32 -12.01
CA LEU A 29 20.69 0.54 -11.47
C LEU A 29 21.09 2.01 -11.50
N ILE A 30 20.87 2.68 -12.63
CA ILE A 30 21.17 4.11 -12.79
C ILE A 30 20.30 4.94 -11.85
N SER A 31 19.01 4.60 -11.69
CA SER A 31 18.12 5.31 -10.76
C SER A 31 18.61 5.22 -9.31
N PHE A 32 18.99 4.02 -8.84
CA PHE A 32 19.54 3.86 -7.50
C PHE A 32 20.90 4.53 -7.33
N ALA A 33 21.78 4.47 -8.33
CA ALA A 33 23.05 5.19 -8.30
C ALA A 33 22.83 6.71 -8.24
N ALA A 34 21.90 7.24 -9.04
CA ALA A 34 21.51 8.64 -9.01
C ALA A 34 20.91 9.03 -7.66
N LEU A 35 20.01 8.22 -7.09
CA LEU A 35 19.43 8.46 -5.77
C LEU A 35 20.53 8.53 -4.69
N ARG A 36 21.49 7.59 -4.71
CA ARG A 36 22.61 7.56 -3.77
C ARG A 36 23.54 8.76 -3.90
N LEU A 37 23.84 9.20 -5.12
CA LEU A 37 24.79 10.27 -5.40
C LEU A 37 24.16 11.67 -5.24
N LEU A 38 22.93 11.84 -5.71
CA LEU A 38 22.25 13.14 -5.76
C LEU A 38 21.36 13.41 -4.54
N TRP A 39 20.98 12.36 -3.79
CA TRP A 39 20.11 12.47 -2.62
C TRP A 39 20.73 11.82 -1.35
N PRO A 40 21.91 12.27 -0.90
CA PRO A 40 22.62 11.64 0.22
C PRO A 40 21.96 11.83 1.59
N ARG A 41 20.97 12.74 1.71
CA ARG A 41 20.25 13.01 2.96
C ARG A 41 18.75 13.05 2.72
N PRO A 42 17.90 12.55 3.64
CA PRO A 42 16.45 12.49 3.48
C PRO A 42 15.80 13.88 3.66
N ARG A 43 15.88 14.74 2.65
CA ARG A 43 15.38 16.12 2.69
C ARG A 43 13.85 16.26 2.85
N LEU A 44 13.09 15.19 2.64
CA LEU A 44 11.62 15.17 2.75
C LEU A 44 11.13 14.68 4.12
N ALA A 45 12.03 14.26 5.01
CA ALA A 45 11.65 13.75 6.33
C ALA A 45 10.91 14.81 7.17
N ASP A 46 11.38 16.06 7.13
CA ASP A 46 10.77 17.16 7.87
C ASP A 46 9.37 17.50 7.33
N ALA A 47 9.18 17.40 6.01
CA ALA A 47 7.88 17.59 5.38
C ALA A 47 6.90 16.44 5.67
N ALA A 48 7.40 15.26 6.07
CA ALA A 48 6.59 14.12 6.48
C ALA A 48 6.13 14.19 7.94
N ALA A 49 6.67 15.13 8.74
CA ALA A 49 6.22 15.36 10.11
C ALA A 49 4.80 15.98 10.08
N GLY A 50 3.78 15.13 10.11
CA GLY A 50 2.39 15.54 10.09
C GLY A 50 1.98 16.35 11.34
N THR A 51 0.92 17.15 11.21
CA THR A 51 0.31 17.88 12.32
C THR A 51 -0.64 17.00 13.13
N SER A 52 -0.60 17.12 14.46
CA SER A 52 -1.52 16.42 15.36
C SER A 52 -2.95 16.93 15.20
N VAL A 53 -3.91 16.01 15.12
CA VAL A 53 -5.34 16.34 15.02
C VAL A 53 -5.88 16.70 16.41
N PRO A 54 -6.70 17.76 16.57
CA PRO A 54 -7.25 18.16 17.86
C PRO A 54 -8.04 17.03 18.55
N VAL A 55 -7.78 16.84 19.85
CA VAL A 55 -8.35 15.77 20.71
C VAL A 55 -9.90 15.78 20.73
N ALA A 56 -10.52 16.94 20.50
CA ALA A 56 -11.98 17.12 20.52
C ALA A 56 -12.75 16.30 19.46
N LEU A 57 -12.08 15.85 18.39
CA LEU A 57 -12.68 14.97 17.36
C LEU A 57 -12.48 13.47 17.66
N GLY A 58 -11.87 13.14 18.81
CA GLY A 58 -11.26 11.83 19.07
C GLY A 58 -12.19 10.62 19.00
N THR A 59 -13.40 10.68 19.55
CA THR A 59 -14.27 9.49 19.65
C THR A 59 -14.98 9.15 18.33
N VAL A 60 -15.49 10.14 17.61
CA VAL A 60 -16.13 9.91 16.30
C VAL A 60 -15.06 9.48 15.28
N ALA A 61 -13.89 10.12 15.31
CA ALA A 61 -12.77 9.76 14.44
C ALA A 61 -12.23 8.35 14.74
N SER A 62 -12.22 7.91 16.01
CA SER A 62 -11.76 6.57 16.36
C SER A 62 -12.72 5.47 15.90
N VAL A 63 -14.03 5.67 16.07
CA VAL A 63 -15.04 4.71 15.58
C VAL A 63 -15.01 4.62 14.06
N LEU A 64 -15.01 5.77 13.37
CA LEU A 64 -14.90 5.80 11.91
C LEU A 64 -13.59 5.15 11.45
N GLY A 65 -12.47 5.41 12.14
CA GLY A 65 -11.18 4.78 11.86
C GLY A 65 -11.24 3.25 11.97
N ALA A 66 -11.86 2.73 13.03
CA ALA A 66 -12.04 1.29 13.22
C ALA A 66 -12.93 0.65 12.14
N VAL A 67 -14.00 1.33 11.73
CA VAL A 67 -14.88 0.87 10.64
C VAL A 67 -14.11 0.82 9.32
N VAL A 68 -13.33 1.85 9.00
CA VAL A 68 -12.51 1.89 7.78
C VAL A 68 -11.42 0.83 7.81
N GLN A 69 -10.76 0.60 8.95
CA GLN A 69 -9.80 -0.50 9.12
C GLN A 69 -10.44 -1.87 8.88
N ALA A 70 -11.60 -2.12 9.46
CA ALA A 70 -12.32 -3.37 9.27
C ALA A 70 -12.72 -3.58 7.80
N LEU A 71 -13.21 -2.53 7.14
CA LEU A 71 -13.54 -2.57 5.72
C LEU A 71 -12.30 -2.83 4.86
N ALA A 72 -11.18 -2.15 5.13
CA ALA A 72 -9.92 -2.38 4.43
C ALA A 72 -9.42 -3.82 4.60
N LEU A 73 -9.53 -4.40 5.80
CA LEU A 73 -9.18 -5.79 6.06
C LEU A 73 -10.07 -6.78 5.28
N VAL A 74 -11.39 -6.54 5.25
CA VAL A 74 -12.33 -7.36 4.47
C VAL A 74 -12.02 -7.28 2.97
N LEU A 75 -11.81 -6.07 2.45
CA LEU A 75 -11.45 -5.86 1.04
C LEU A 75 -10.11 -6.51 0.69
N PHE A 76 -9.14 -6.44 1.59
CA PHE A 76 -7.85 -7.11 1.44
C PHE A 76 -8.02 -8.64 1.38
N GLY A 77 -8.78 -9.22 2.31
CA GLY A 77 -9.10 -10.65 2.29
C GLY A 77 -9.85 -11.07 1.01
N ALA A 78 -10.85 -10.30 0.59
CA ALA A 78 -11.58 -10.54 -0.66
C ALA A 78 -10.67 -10.46 -1.88
N THR A 79 -9.71 -9.51 -1.89
CA THR A 79 -8.71 -9.36 -2.95
C THR A 79 -7.79 -10.58 -3.01
N LEU A 80 -7.32 -11.09 -1.86
CA LEU A 80 -6.50 -12.30 -1.80
C LEU A 80 -7.27 -13.54 -2.27
N LEU A 81 -8.54 -13.69 -1.85
CA LEU A 81 -9.39 -14.79 -2.29
C LEU A 81 -9.64 -14.72 -3.81
N ALA A 82 -9.91 -13.53 -4.34
CA ALA A 82 -10.07 -13.33 -5.78
C ALA A 82 -8.75 -13.57 -6.54
N ALA A 83 -7.60 -13.25 -5.96
CA ALA A 83 -6.30 -13.53 -6.56
C ALA A 83 -5.98 -15.04 -6.59
N TRP A 84 -6.42 -15.79 -5.59
CA TRP A 84 -6.10 -17.21 -5.46
C TRP A 84 -7.11 -18.13 -6.15
N PHE A 85 -8.40 -17.76 -6.13
CA PHE A 85 -9.51 -18.59 -6.60
C PHE A 85 -10.36 -17.92 -7.68
N GLY A 86 -10.12 -16.64 -7.99
CA GLY A 86 -10.87 -15.92 -9.02
C GLY A 86 -10.48 -16.33 -10.42
N GLU A 87 -11.27 -15.88 -11.40
CA GLU A 87 -11.01 -16.16 -12.81
C GLU A 87 -9.75 -15.44 -13.31
N ASP A 88 -9.04 -16.02 -14.27
CA ASP A 88 -7.90 -15.37 -14.92
C ASP A 88 -8.31 -14.16 -15.77
N ALA A 89 -9.60 -14.08 -16.13
CA ALA A 89 -10.16 -12.97 -16.88
C ALA A 89 -10.18 -11.70 -16.01
N VAL A 90 -9.33 -10.73 -16.38
CA VAL A 90 -9.17 -9.45 -15.67
C VAL A 90 -10.48 -8.69 -15.49
N SER A 91 -11.40 -8.76 -16.45
CA SER A 91 -12.71 -8.11 -16.38
C SER A 91 -13.68 -8.75 -15.38
N ALA A 92 -13.46 -10.02 -15.03
CA ALA A 92 -14.28 -10.78 -14.09
C ALA A 92 -13.62 -10.93 -12.70
N ASN A 93 -12.33 -10.59 -12.58
CA ASN A 93 -11.58 -10.69 -11.34
C ASN A 93 -11.38 -9.31 -10.69
N LEU A 94 -11.73 -9.21 -9.41
CA LEU A 94 -11.52 -8.00 -8.62
C LEU A 94 -10.03 -7.70 -8.37
N ALA A 95 -9.20 -8.74 -8.24
CA ALA A 95 -7.85 -8.62 -7.72
C ALA A 95 -6.94 -7.65 -8.51
N PRO A 96 -6.92 -7.67 -9.86
CA PRO A 96 -6.13 -6.73 -10.63
C PRO A 96 -6.54 -5.26 -10.38
N THR A 97 -7.83 -4.97 -10.34
CA THR A 97 -8.33 -3.61 -10.10
C THR A 97 -8.06 -3.16 -8.67
N ALA A 98 -8.31 -4.02 -7.68
CA ALA A 98 -8.06 -3.73 -6.28
C ALA A 98 -6.57 -3.44 -6.01
N LEU A 99 -5.66 -4.26 -6.56
CA LEU A 99 -4.23 -4.09 -6.36
C LEU A 99 -3.65 -2.93 -7.16
N TYR A 100 -3.85 -2.88 -8.48
CA TYR A 100 -3.18 -1.86 -9.32
C TYR A 100 -3.82 -0.49 -9.27
N ILE A 101 -5.13 -0.41 -9.02
CA ILE A 101 -5.83 0.88 -9.07
C ILE A 101 -6.14 1.36 -7.67
N ALA A 102 -6.87 0.58 -6.88
CA ALA A 102 -7.28 1.05 -5.55
C ALA A 102 -6.07 1.16 -4.61
N LEU A 103 -5.29 0.08 -4.47
CA LEU A 103 -4.13 0.05 -3.59
C LEU A 103 -2.95 0.81 -4.18
N TRP A 104 -2.50 0.50 -5.39
CA TRP A 104 -1.26 1.09 -5.91
C TRP A 104 -1.39 2.56 -6.31
N ILE A 105 -2.43 2.95 -7.06
CA ILE A 105 -2.59 4.35 -7.49
C ILE A 105 -3.39 5.14 -6.45
N GLY A 106 -4.55 4.62 -6.08
CA GLY A 106 -5.51 5.27 -5.20
C GLY A 106 -4.93 5.58 -3.82
N MET A 107 -4.23 4.63 -3.21
CA MET A 107 -3.60 4.84 -1.90
C MET A 107 -2.53 5.93 -1.94
N GLN A 108 -1.73 5.98 -3.00
CA GLN A 108 -0.63 6.95 -3.11
C GLN A 108 -1.17 8.36 -3.37
N VAL A 109 -2.19 8.49 -4.21
CA VAL A 109 -2.89 9.77 -4.41
C VAL A 109 -3.61 10.21 -3.13
N ALA A 110 -4.32 9.29 -2.47
CA ALA A 110 -4.98 9.60 -1.20
C ALA A 110 -3.96 10.02 -0.13
N SER A 111 -2.81 9.36 -0.06
CA SER A 111 -1.79 9.67 0.94
C SER A 111 -1.04 10.97 0.64
N ALA A 112 -0.85 11.30 -0.64
CA ALA A 112 -0.28 12.58 -1.05
C ALA A 112 -1.17 13.77 -0.66
N VAL A 113 -2.50 13.59 -0.65
CA VAL A 113 -3.46 14.66 -0.32
C VAL A 113 -3.80 14.72 1.16
N LEU A 114 -4.00 13.56 1.80
CA LEU A 114 -4.53 13.44 3.17
C LEU A 114 -3.45 13.16 4.23
N GLY A 115 -2.20 12.93 3.81
CA GLY A 115 -1.11 12.45 4.66
C GLY A 115 -1.08 10.92 4.75
N ASP A 116 -0.37 10.35 5.72
CA ASP A 116 -0.20 8.89 5.81
C ASP A 116 -1.49 8.14 6.20
N VAL A 117 -2.34 7.89 5.20
CA VAL A 117 -3.60 7.14 5.31
C VAL A 117 -3.30 5.65 5.51
N TRP A 118 -2.32 5.13 4.79
CA TRP A 118 -1.96 3.71 4.81
C TRP A 118 -1.65 3.23 6.23
N ARG A 119 -0.85 3.96 7.00
CA ARG A 119 -0.55 3.60 8.40
C ARG A 119 -1.79 3.38 9.26
N ARG A 120 -2.90 4.07 8.95
CA ARG A 120 -4.16 3.87 9.67
C ARG A 120 -4.94 2.66 9.19
N ILE A 121 -4.94 2.34 7.90
CA ILE A 121 -5.84 1.32 7.34
C ILE A 121 -5.13 0.03 6.91
N ASN A 122 -3.81 -0.05 7.15
CA ASN A 122 -2.97 -1.16 6.77
C ASN A 122 -3.49 -2.48 7.38
N PRO A 123 -3.96 -3.43 6.55
CA PRO A 123 -4.57 -4.68 7.02
C PRO A 123 -3.56 -5.60 7.71
N LEU A 124 -2.28 -5.56 7.31
CA LEU A 124 -1.22 -6.35 7.95
C LEU A 124 -0.98 -5.87 9.38
N TRP A 125 -0.94 -4.54 9.57
CA TRP A 125 -0.85 -3.94 10.90
C TRP A 125 -2.10 -4.26 11.75
N THR A 126 -3.30 -4.23 11.16
CA THR A 126 -4.54 -4.60 11.86
C THR A 126 -4.47 -6.04 12.39
N VAL A 127 -4.05 -6.99 11.56
CA VAL A 127 -3.89 -8.41 11.96
C VAL A 127 -2.80 -8.56 13.02
N ALA A 128 -1.64 -7.95 12.82
CA ALA A 128 -0.52 -7.98 13.76
C ALA A 128 -0.94 -7.45 15.15
N SER A 129 -1.62 -6.29 15.17
CA SER A 129 -2.10 -5.67 16.39
C SER A 129 -3.19 -6.50 17.09
N ALA A 130 -4.07 -7.15 16.33
CA ALA A 130 -5.08 -8.03 16.91
C ALA A 130 -4.43 -9.26 17.56
N LEU A 131 -3.45 -9.89 16.91
CA LEU A 131 -2.73 -11.03 17.43
C LEU A 131 -1.94 -10.70 18.70
N ASP A 132 -1.32 -9.52 18.77
CA ASP A 132 -0.61 -9.08 19.97
C ASP A 132 -1.58 -8.84 21.14
N ARG A 133 -2.74 -8.22 20.90
CA ARG A 133 -3.79 -8.06 21.93
C ARG A 133 -4.30 -9.40 22.46
N VAL A 134 -4.55 -10.36 21.57
CA VAL A 134 -4.97 -11.72 21.97
C VAL A 134 -3.91 -12.43 22.82
N ARG A 135 -2.63 -12.10 22.61
CA ARG A 135 -1.49 -12.62 23.39
C ARG A 135 -1.17 -11.79 24.64
N GLY A 136 -2.00 -10.79 24.97
CA GLY A 136 -1.80 -9.92 26.13
C GLY A 136 -0.63 -8.94 25.99
N ARG A 137 -0.22 -8.63 24.75
CA ARG A 137 0.83 -7.67 24.44
C ARG A 137 0.22 -6.37 23.95
N ASP A 138 0.89 -5.27 24.26
CA ASP A 138 0.54 -3.97 23.73
C ASP A 138 1.14 -3.80 22.31
N PRO A 139 0.31 -3.61 21.27
CA PRO A 139 0.77 -3.49 19.88
C PRO A 139 1.71 -2.32 19.63
N GLU A 140 1.61 -1.23 20.40
CA GLU A 140 2.45 -0.04 20.17
C GLU A 140 3.89 -0.24 20.67
N THR A 141 4.07 -1.10 21.67
CA THR A 141 5.37 -1.38 22.30
C THR A 141 5.94 -2.75 21.94
N SER A 142 5.11 -3.64 21.39
CA SER A 142 5.52 -5.00 20.98
C SER A 142 6.43 -4.96 19.76
N THR A 143 7.66 -5.44 19.92
CA THR A 143 8.60 -5.70 18.81
C THR A 143 8.38 -7.06 18.15
N ALA A 144 7.50 -7.90 18.71
CA ALA A 144 7.36 -9.31 18.35
C ALA A 144 6.71 -9.54 16.99
N MET A 145 5.69 -8.75 16.62
CA MET A 145 5.08 -8.82 15.28
C MET A 145 5.70 -7.81 14.30
N GLY A 146 6.61 -6.98 14.79
CA GLY A 146 7.60 -6.26 14.02
C GLY A 146 7.15 -4.90 13.47
N TRP A 147 7.99 -3.90 13.76
CA TRP A 147 7.97 -2.54 13.22
C TRP A 147 7.92 -2.46 11.67
N TRP A 148 8.18 -3.56 10.96
CA TRP A 148 8.09 -3.67 9.51
C TRP A 148 6.66 -3.65 9.00
N ALA A 149 5.69 -4.14 9.78
CA ALA A 149 4.29 -4.20 9.39
C ALA A 149 3.61 -2.82 9.41
N SER A 150 4.13 -1.87 10.20
CA SER A 150 3.59 -0.51 10.32
C SER A 150 4.13 0.47 9.27
N HIS A 151 5.28 0.19 8.66
CA HIS A 151 5.98 1.11 7.75
C HIS A 151 6.15 0.58 6.33
N TRP A 152 5.39 -0.46 5.95
CA TRP A 152 5.42 -0.93 4.58
C TRP A 152 5.03 0.22 3.63
N PRO A 153 5.80 0.47 2.55
CA PRO A 153 5.53 1.56 1.61
C PRO A 153 4.25 1.38 0.79
#